data_AF-F8PW41-F1
#
_entry.id   AF-F8PW41-F1
#
_cell.length_a   1.000
_cell.length_b   1.000
_cell.length_c   1.000
_cell.angle_alpha   90.00
_cell.angle_beta   90.00
_cell.angle_gamma   90.00
#
_symmetry.space_group_name_H-M   'P 1'
#
loop_
_entity.id
_entity.type
_entity.pdbx_description
1 polymer ?
#
loop_
_entity_poly.entity_id
_entity_poly.type
_entity_poly.pdbx_seq_one_letter_code
_entity_poly.pdbx_strand_id
1 'polypeptide(L)'
;MFHRVARLRHFIPALLLFTPRVQAKQDVLFTSSVSYCSPPYTLLVEQFDVAYFAANQSIWFNISAASVEPNVNVTANLVLNVYGMHLVNFTLDLCSLFNGALCPLPQYNFTGSDSLQLPASLGVSGRIPGIAYQIP
;
A
#
# COMPACT_ATOMS: atom_id res chain seq x y z
N MET A 1 8.16 31.97 -58.91
CA MET A 1 8.34 30.65 -58.26
C MET A 1 8.23 30.80 -56.73
N PHE A 2 7.04 30.95 -56.11
CA PHE A 2 6.98 31.05 -54.63
C PHE A 2 5.60 30.72 -54.02
N HIS A 3 4.95 29.60 -54.33
CA HIS A 3 3.63 29.28 -53.73
C HIS A 3 3.49 27.79 -53.38
N ARG A 4 4.27 27.23 -52.43
CA ARG A 4 4.08 25.83 -51.98
C ARG A 4 4.44 25.45 -50.53
N VAL A 5 4.48 26.39 -49.56
CA VAL A 5 4.87 26.03 -48.17
C VAL A 5 3.74 26.19 -47.13
N ALA A 6 2.63 26.85 -47.45
CA ALA A 6 1.62 27.20 -46.44
C ALA A 6 0.66 26.06 -46.01
N ARG A 7 0.53 24.96 -46.78
CA ARG A 7 -0.43 23.87 -46.45
C ARG A 7 0.08 22.85 -45.44
N LEU A 8 1.37 22.88 -45.06
CA LEU A 8 1.95 21.90 -44.12
C LEU A 8 1.77 22.28 -42.64
N ARG A 9 1.18 23.45 -42.33
CA ARG A 9 0.98 23.92 -40.95
C ARG A 9 -0.29 23.40 -40.27
N HIS A 10 -1.27 22.90 -41.03
CA HIS A 10 -2.54 22.42 -40.46
C HIS A 10 -2.58 20.92 -40.14
N PHE A 11 -1.54 20.14 -40.50
CA PHE A 11 -1.49 18.70 -40.22
C PHE A 11 -0.83 18.34 -38.88
N ILE A 12 -0.13 19.29 -38.24
CA ILE A 12 0.57 19.06 -36.97
C ILE A 12 -0.40 18.84 -35.77
N PRO A 13 -1.52 19.57 -35.59
CA PRO A 13 -2.39 19.34 -34.42
C PRO A 13 -3.20 18.04 -34.51
N ALA A 14 -3.38 17.46 -35.70
CA ALA A 14 -4.10 16.19 -35.88
C ALA A 14 -3.29 14.96 -35.47
N LEU A 15 -1.96 15.03 -35.50
CA LEU A 15 -1.09 13.89 -35.20
C LEU A 15 -0.99 13.57 -33.69
N LEU A 16 -1.26 14.55 -32.82
CA LEU A 16 -1.22 14.36 -31.36
C LEU A 16 -2.40 13.54 -30.82
N LEU A 17 -3.50 13.41 -31.57
CA LEU A 17 -4.69 12.64 -31.19
C LEU A 17 -4.51 11.12 -31.35
N PHE A 18 -3.46 10.67 -32.03
CA PHE A 18 -3.18 9.25 -32.28
C PHE A 18 -2.05 8.67 -31.41
N THR A 19 -1.69 9.35 -30.31
CA THR A 19 -0.72 8.77 -29.37
C THR A 19 -1.38 7.63 -28.58
N PRO A 20 -0.85 6.40 -28.64
CA PRO A 20 -1.39 5.30 -27.84
C PRO A 20 -1.21 5.65 -26.35
N ARG A 21 -2.32 5.64 -25.61
CA ARG A 21 -2.31 5.76 -24.15
C ARG A 21 -1.67 4.49 -23.60
N VAL A 22 -0.37 4.52 -23.33
CA VAL A 22 0.29 3.46 -22.56
C VAL A 22 -0.14 3.62 -21.12
N GLN A 23 -1.00 2.71 -20.65
CA GLN A 23 -1.32 2.62 -19.24
C GLN A 23 -0.20 1.83 -18.55
N ALA A 24 0.69 2.55 -17.85
CA ALA A 24 1.67 1.90 -16.99
C ALA A 24 0.93 1.21 -15.85
N LYS A 25 0.91 -0.13 -15.86
CA LYS A 25 0.44 -0.91 -14.71
C LYS A 25 1.41 -0.69 -13.57
N GLN A 26 0.92 -0.27 -12.42
CA GLN A 26 1.73 -0.14 -11.22
C GLN A 26 1.84 -1.50 -10.52
N ASP A 27 3.05 -1.84 -10.12
CA ASP A 27 3.33 -3.02 -9.31
C ASP A 27 2.93 -2.73 -7.85
N VAL A 28 1.72 -3.19 -7.51
CA VAL A 28 1.10 -2.97 -6.19
C VAL A 28 0.61 -4.32 -5.66
N LEU A 29 0.94 -4.61 -4.40
CA LEU A 29 0.32 -5.69 -3.64
C LEU A 29 -0.68 -5.07 -2.67
N PHE A 30 -1.86 -5.65 -2.53
CA PHE A 30 -2.87 -5.14 -1.61
C PHE A 30 -3.65 -6.25 -0.93
N THR A 31 -4.21 -5.93 0.22
CA THR A 31 -5.23 -6.74 0.91
C THR A 31 -6.41 -5.86 1.26
N SER A 32 -7.61 -6.44 1.20
CA SER A 32 -8.87 -5.81 1.58
C SER A 32 -9.69 -6.68 2.54
N SER A 33 -9.07 -7.72 3.11
CA SER A 33 -9.75 -8.67 3.97
C SER A 33 -8.84 -9.10 5.11
N VAL A 34 -9.43 -9.27 6.29
CA VAL A 34 -8.74 -9.73 7.49
C VAL A 34 -9.45 -10.95 8.05
N SER A 35 -8.69 -11.85 8.65
CA SER A 35 -9.21 -13.03 9.33
C SER A 35 -8.35 -13.31 10.54
N TYR A 36 -8.98 -13.78 11.61
CA TYR A 36 -8.29 -14.09 12.84
C TYR A 36 -7.69 -15.49 12.80
N CYS A 37 -6.39 -15.59 13.08
CA CYS A 37 -5.72 -16.87 13.27
C CYS A 37 -6.01 -17.50 14.65
N SER A 38 -6.47 -16.70 15.61
CA SER A 38 -6.83 -17.10 16.98
C SER A 38 -7.98 -16.24 17.50
N PRO A 39 -8.78 -16.70 18.48
CA PRO A 39 -9.91 -15.92 18.97
C PRO A 39 -9.52 -14.50 19.45
N PRO A 40 -10.28 -13.45 19.08
CA PRO A 40 -9.93 -12.05 19.39
C PRO A 40 -10.38 -11.66 20.81
N TYR A 41 -9.52 -11.89 21.80
CA TYR A 41 -9.83 -11.52 23.19
C TYR A 41 -9.52 -10.06 23.54
N THR A 42 -8.52 -9.46 22.87
CA THR A 42 -8.00 -8.13 23.24
C THR A 42 -8.38 -7.04 22.24
N LEU A 43 -8.46 -7.37 20.96
CA LEU A 43 -8.67 -6.43 19.86
C LEU A 43 -9.66 -6.98 18.84
N LEU A 44 -10.63 -6.15 18.49
CA LEU A 44 -11.58 -6.40 17.42
C LEU A 44 -11.23 -5.51 16.23
N VAL A 45 -10.56 -6.07 15.25
CA VAL A 45 -10.34 -5.51 13.92
C VAL A 45 -11.58 -5.72 13.05
N GLU A 46 -12.16 -4.61 12.59
CA GLU A 46 -13.29 -4.60 11.66
C GLU A 46 -12.80 -4.51 10.21
N GLN A 47 -11.74 -3.72 9.97
CA GLN A 47 -11.17 -3.51 8.65
C GLN A 47 -9.65 -3.34 8.76
N PHE A 48 -8.93 -3.97 7.82
CA PHE A 48 -7.49 -3.82 7.70
C PHE A 48 -7.10 -3.90 6.23
N ASP A 49 -6.89 -2.73 5.62
CA ASP A 49 -6.42 -2.59 4.26
C ASP A 49 -4.94 -2.21 4.28
N VAL A 50 -4.15 -2.89 3.46
CA VAL A 50 -2.72 -2.56 3.28
C VAL A 50 -2.41 -2.63 1.81
N ALA A 51 -1.67 -1.64 1.31
CA ALA A 51 -1.15 -1.60 -0.04
C ALA A 51 0.35 -1.30 -0.02
N TYR A 52 1.14 -2.14 -0.71
CA TYR A 52 2.56 -1.92 -0.93
C TYR A 52 2.79 -1.48 -2.37
N PHE A 53 3.47 -0.34 -2.54
CA PHE A 53 3.82 0.22 -3.83
C PHE A 53 5.30 -0.04 -4.12
N ALA A 54 5.59 -0.89 -5.10
CA ALA A 54 6.96 -1.26 -5.43
C ALA A 54 7.79 -0.08 -5.99
N ALA A 55 7.14 0.84 -6.71
CA ALA A 55 7.81 1.97 -7.36
C ALA A 55 8.54 2.91 -6.38
N ASN A 56 7.93 3.16 -5.21
CA ASN A 56 8.45 4.11 -4.21
C ASN A 56 8.80 3.44 -2.88
N GLN A 57 8.68 2.11 -2.80
CA GLN A 57 8.88 1.31 -1.59
C GLN A 57 8.08 1.83 -0.39
N SER A 58 6.85 2.24 -0.64
CA SER A 58 5.95 2.77 0.38
C SER A 58 4.84 1.79 0.69
N ILE A 59 4.44 1.74 1.95
CA ILE A 59 3.25 1.05 2.42
C ILE A 59 2.21 2.09 2.78
N TRP A 60 1.01 1.90 2.29
CA TRP A 60 -0.18 2.59 2.77
C TRP A 60 -1.02 1.59 3.55
N PHE A 61 -1.60 2.02 4.66
CA PHE A 61 -2.51 1.18 5.43
C PHE A 61 -3.70 1.99 5.95
N ASN A 62 -4.81 1.28 6.14
CA ASN A 62 -6.02 1.78 6.77
C ASN A 62 -6.58 0.70 7.69
N ILE A 63 -6.74 1.04 8.96
CA ILE A 63 -7.21 0.14 10.00
C ILE A 63 -8.46 0.72 10.66
N SER A 64 -9.48 -0.12 10.86
CA SER A 64 -10.60 0.11 11.76
C SER A 64 -10.60 -0.99 12.81
N ALA A 65 -10.46 -0.62 14.07
CA ALA A 65 -10.45 -1.58 15.17
C ALA A 65 -10.99 -0.96 16.46
N ALA A 66 -11.27 -1.82 17.44
CA ALA A 66 -11.63 -1.43 18.81
C ALA A 66 -10.89 -2.32 19.81
N SER A 67 -10.51 -1.75 20.95
CA SER A 67 -9.97 -2.53 22.07
C SER A 67 -11.09 -3.11 22.92
N VAL A 68 -10.99 -4.37 23.31
CA VAL A 68 -11.91 -4.96 24.29
C VAL A 68 -11.42 -4.66 25.70
N GLU A 69 -10.12 -4.77 25.93
CA GLU A 69 -9.46 -4.53 27.21
C GLU A 69 -8.96 -3.07 27.30
N PRO A 70 -9.00 -2.42 28.49
CA PRO A 70 -8.41 -1.09 28.66
C PRO A 70 -6.87 -1.15 28.75
N ASN A 71 -6.20 -0.06 28.40
CA ASN A 71 -4.74 0.11 28.55
C ASN A 71 -3.88 -0.87 27.73
N VAL A 72 -4.31 -1.21 26.52
CA VAL A 72 -3.57 -2.13 25.63
C VAL A 72 -2.56 -1.36 24.77
N ASN A 73 -1.31 -1.81 24.79
CA ASN A 73 -0.27 -1.41 23.84
C ASN A 73 -0.18 -2.45 22.73
N VAL A 74 -0.18 -2.00 21.47
CA VAL A 74 -0.25 -2.91 20.32
C VAL A 74 0.97 -2.78 19.44
N THR A 75 1.63 -3.91 19.28
CA THR A 75 2.70 -4.10 18.33
C THR A 75 2.23 -5.08 17.26
N ALA A 76 2.23 -4.65 16.00
CA ALA A 76 1.82 -5.46 14.87
C ALA A 76 3.06 -6.03 14.18
N ASN A 77 3.06 -7.34 13.91
CA ASN A 77 4.11 -7.94 13.11
C ASN A 77 3.58 -8.24 11.70
N LEU A 78 4.10 -7.54 10.69
CA LEU A 78 3.70 -7.74 9.32
C LEU A 78 4.62 -8.76 8.65
N VAL A 79 4.02 -9.88 8.23
CA VAL A 79 4.70 -10.93 7.49
C VAL A 79 4.09 -11.03 6.09
N LEU A 80 4.92 -10.83 5.07
CA LEU A 80 4.50 -11.02 3.69
C LEU A 80 4.83 -12.46 3.25
N ASN A 81 3.78 -13.23 2.96
CA ASN A 81 3.89 -14.57 2.40
C ASN A 81 3.50 -14.54 0.92
N VAL A 82 4.41 -14.95 0.04
CA VAL A 82 4.20 -14.98 -1.41
C VAL A 82 4.55 -16.38 -1.89
N TYR A 83 3.53 -17.12 -2.38
CA TYR A 83 3.69 -18.49 -2.87
C TYR A 83 4.43 -19.44 -1.90
N GLY A 84 4.20 -19.28 -0.59
CA GLY A 84 4.83 -20.11 0.46
C GLY A 84 6.19 -19.58 0.93
N MET A 85 6.67 -18.46 0.40
CA MET A 85 7.91 -17.81 0.84
C MET A 85 7.61 -16.69 1.84
N HIS A 86 8.23 -16.75 3.02
CA HIS A 86 8.17 -15.68 4.02
C HIS A 86 9.25 -14.63 3.73
N LEU A 87 8.92 -13.66 2.88
CA LEU A 87 9.92 -12.77 2.27
C LEU A 87 10.31 -11.58 3.15
N VAL A 88 9.34 -11.08 3.91
CA VAL A 88 9.48 -9.87 4.73
C VAL A 88 8.83 -10.12 6.08
N ASN A 89 9.55 -9.74 7.13
CA ASN A 89 9.06 -9.73 8.49
C ASN A 89 9.52 -8.42 9.12
N PHE A 90 8.56 -7.54 9.43
CA PHE A 90 8.86 -6.29 10.12
C PHE A 90 7.79 -5.99 11.15
N THR A 91 8.24 -5.41 12.25
CA THR A 91 7.40 -5.11 13.39
C THR A 91 7.12 -3.62 13.42
N LEU A 92 5.84 -3.27 13.52
CA LEU A 92 5.32 -1.92 13.65
C LEU A 92 4.76 -1.73 15.06
N ASP A 93 5.23 -0.69 15.73
CA ASP A 93 4.60 -0.22 16.96
C ASP A 93 3.55 0.84 16.63
N LEU A 94 2.28 0.49 16.77
CA LEU A 94 1.16 1.39 16.46
C LEU A 94 1.17 2.62 17.36
N CYS A 95 1.65 2.49 18.61
CA CYS A 95 1.75 3.62 19.52
C CYS A 95 2.77 4.65 19.03
N SER A 96 3.92 4.19 18.54
CA SER A 96 4.96 5.06 18.01
C SER A 96 4.56 5.72 16.69
N LEU A 97 3.83 5.00 15.80
CA LEU A 97 3.41 5.53 14.49
C LEU A 97 2.44 6.71 14.62
N PHE A 98 1.52 6.65 15.57
CA PHE A 98 0.53 7.71 15.79
C PHE A 98 0.94 8.71 16.88
N ASN A 99 2.23 8.82 17.19
CA ASN A 99 2.77 9.70 18.24
C ASN A 99 2.05 9.55 19.59
N GLY A 100 1.61 8.34 19.93
CA GLY A 100 0.86 8.03 21.14
C GLY A 100 -0.59 8.54 21.16
N ALA A 101 -1.09 9.18 20.10
CA ALA A 101 -2.45 9.72 20.07
C ALA A 101 -3.53 8.65 20.21
N LEU A 102 -3.23 7.42 19.78
CA LEU A 102 -4.10 6.27 19.92
C LEU A 102 -3.77 5.41 21.13
N CYS A 103 -2.72 5.69 21.90
CA CYS A 103 -2.31 4.83 23.03
C CYS A 103 -2.53 5.51 24.38
N PRO A 104 -3.23 4.87 25.34
CA PRO A 104 -3.81 3.51 25.26
C PRO A 104 -4.99 3.41 24.30
N LEU A 105 -5.12 2.27 23.62
CA LEU A 105 -6.18 2.10 22.61
C LEU A 105 -7.57 2.30 23.21
N PRO A 106 -8.44 3.07 22.55
CA PRO A 106 -9.79 3.27 23.02
C PRO A 106 -10.61 1.99 22.89
N GLN A 107 -11.61 1.85 23.79
CA GLN A 107 -12.59 0.75 23.75
C GLN A 107 -13.73 0.98 22.75
N TYR A 108 -13.62 2.01 21.91
CA TYR A 108 -14.56 2.30 20.83
C TYR A 108 -13.86 2.13 19.48
N ASN A 109 -14.64 2.03 18.41
CA ASN A 109 -14.11 1.90 17.06
C ASN A 109 -13.28 3.13 16.69
N PHE A 110 -11.98 2.93 16.52
CA PHE A 110 -11.05 3.92 16.03
C PHE A 110 -10.63 3.55 14.62
N THR A 111 -10.38 4.59 13.81
CA THR A 111 -9.83 4.44 12.48
C THR A 111 -8.49 5.15 12.39
N GLY A 112 -7.54 4.54 11.70
CA GLY A 112 -6.21 5.10 11.49
C GLY A 112 -5.75 4.78 10.08
N SER A 113 -5.20 5.77 9.40
CA SER A 113 -4.55 5.55 8.10
C SER A 113 -3.27 6.34 8.04
N ASP A 114 -2.24 5.74 7.46
CA ASP A 114 -0.96 6.40 7.25
C ASP A 114 -0.21 5.77 6.08
N SER A 115 0.79 6.49 5.57
CA SER A 115 1.72 6.00 4.55
C SER A 115 3.15 6.05 5.07
N LEU A 116 3.77 4.89 5.20
CA LEU A 116 5.14 4.76 5.65
C LEU A 116 6.06 4.43 4.48
N GLN A 117 7.18 5.14 4.37
CA GLN A 117 8.25 4.79 3.45
C GLN A 117 9.16 3.76 4.11
N LEU A 118 9.34 2.61 3.46
CA LEU A 118 10.19 1.56 4.00
C LEU A 118 11.67 1.94 3.85
N PRO A 119 12.50 1.73 4.89
CA PRO A 119 13.93 1.92 4.75
C PRO A 119 14.50 0.94 3.72
N ALA A 120 15.38 1.44 2.86
CA ALA A 120 16.02 0.64 1.81
C ALA A 120 16.80 -0.57 2.36
N SER A 121 17.21 -0.53 3.64
CA SER A 121 17.88 -1.64 4.34
C SER A 121 17.04 -2.91 4.44
N LEU A 122 15.70 -2.82 4.39
CA LEU A 122 14.82 -3.99 4.38
C LEU A 122 14.88 -4.76 3.04
N GLY A 123 15.28 -4.10 1.95
CA GLY A 123 15.47 -4.75 0.65
C GLY A 123 14.21 -5.42 0.07
N VAL A 124 13.01 -4.91 0.40
CA VAL A 124 11.72 -5.57 0.08
C VAL A 124 11.52 -5.75 -1.42
N SER A 125 11.84 -4.75 -2.23
CA SER A 125 11.65 -4.79 -3.69
C SER A 125 12.47 -5.88 -4.38
N GLY A 126 13.62 -6.26 -3.83
CA GLY A 126 14.47 -7.32 -4.38
C GLY A 126 14.05 -8.73 -3.97
N ARG A 127 13.16 -8.86 -2.98
CA ARG A 127 12.70 -10.16 -2.47
C ARG A 127 11.37 -10.61 -3.06
N ILE A 128 10.53 -9.67 -3.47
CA ILE A 128 9.21 -9.97 -4.05
C ILE A 128 9.38 -10.37 -5.51
N PRO A 129 9.01 -11.59 -5.91
CA PRO A 129 9.10 -12.00 -7.31
C PRO A 129 8.08 -11.22 -8.15
N GLY A 130 8.48 -10.81 -9.36
CA GLY A 130 7.64 -9.98 -10.24
C GLY A 130 6.26 -10.59 -10.57
N ILE A 131 6.14 -11.93 -10.55
CA ILE A 131 4.87 -12.63 -10.74
C ILE A 131 3.84 -12.28 -9.65
N ALA A 132 4.26 -11.92 -8.43
CA ALA A 132 3.37 -11.55 -7.34
C ALA A 132 2.56 -10.28 -7.65
N TYR A 133 3.08 -9.38 -8.49
CA TYR A 133 2.32 -8.19 -8.93
C TYR A 133 1.37 -8.48 -10.10
N GLN A 134 1.59 -9.59 -10.82
CA GLN A 134 0.72 -10.01 -11.92
C GLN A 134 -0.42 -10.90 -11.43
N ILE A 135 -0.13 -11.77 -10.46
CA ILE A 135 -1.06 -12.68 -9.82
C ILE A 135 -0.85 -12.52 -8.29
N PRO A 136 -1.55 -11.55 -7.67
CA PRO A 136 -1.47 -11.26 -6.23
C PRO A 136 -2.15 -12.33 -5.37
#